data_AF-T1FWK1-F1
#
_entry.id   AF-T1FWK1-F1
#
_cell.length_a   1.000
_cell.length_b   1.000
_cell.length_c   1.000
_cell.angle_alpha   90.00
_cell.angle_beta   90.00
_cell.angle_gamma   90.00
#
_symmetry.space_group_name_H-M   'P 1'
#
loop_
_entity.id
_entity.type
_entity.pdbx_description
1 polymer ?
#
loop_
_entity_poly.entity_id
_entity_poly.type
_entity_poly.pdbx_seq_one_letter_code
_entity_poly.pdbx_strand_id
1 'polypeptide(L)'
;MATQINKCSATLVENLKVEADNKRTFDFKTTCDAFTMDCIASTAFGLTIDSRTWWNMVGAASKFSPENCDSGTLDPMRFMPFGAGPRNCVGVRLAKMEIKMAAVHLIRNFRFVVTEETDVPPVFEKLTIKNVNGIKVGVESR
;
A
#
# COMPACT_ATOMS: atom_id res chain seq x y z
N MET A 1 -6.09 -15.06 -11.55
CA MET A 1 -5.31 -14.00 -10.85
C MET A 1 -6.16 -12.75 -10.58
N ALA A 2 -6.72 -12.10 -11.61
CA ALA A 2 -7.56 -10.90 -11.43
C ALA A 2 -8.76 -11.10 -10.48
N THR A 3 -9.40 -12.27 -10.52
CA THR A 3 -10.52 -12.64 -9.62
C THR A 3 -10.14 -12.65 -8.15
N GLN A 4 -8.90 -13.01 -7.81
CA GLN A 4 -8.44 -13.06 -6.42
C GLN A 4 -8.09 -11.67 -5.89
N ILE A 5 -7.40 -10.86 -6.68
CA ILE A 5 -7.08 -9.46 -6.33
C ILE A 5 -8.36 -8.66 -6.12
N ASN A 6 -9.38 -8.87 -6.96
CA ASN A 6 -10.68 -8.21 -6.80
C ASN A 6 -11.40 -8.62 -5.51
N LYS A 7 -11.27 -9.88 -5.07
CA LYS A 7 -11.82 -10.33 -3.79
C LYS A 7 -11.10 -9.68 -2.61
N CYS A 8 -9.77 -9.71 -2.60
CA CYS A 8 -8.98 -8.99 -1.59
C CYS A 8 -9.32 -7.49 -1.56
N SER A 9 -9.57 -6.89 -2.73
CA SER A 9 -9.93 -5.48 -2.84
C SER A 9 -11.31 -5.19 -2.29
N ALA A 10 -12.27 -6.10 -2.48
CA ALA A 10 -13.59 -5.99 -1.88
C ALA A 10 -13.52 -6.06 -0.35
N THR A 11 -12.76 -7.02 0.19
CA THR A 11 -12.51 -7.16 1.64
C THR A 11 -11.83 -5.91 2.22
N LEU A 12 -10.85 -5.33 1.53
CA LEU A 12 -10.21 -4.07 1.93
C LEU A 12 -11.24 -2.93 2.04
N VAL A 13 -12.10 -2.77 1.04
CA VAL A 13 -13.13 -1.72 1.03
C VAL A 13 -14.14 -1.94 2.15
N GLU A 14 -14.59 -3.16 2.39
CA GLU A 14 -15.53 -3.47 3.47
C GLU A 14 -14.93 -3.12 4.84
N ASN A 15 -13.67 -3.51 5.08
CA ASN A 15 -12.95 -3.19 6.30
C ASN A 15 -12.80 -1.68 6.53
N LEU A 16 -12.45 -0.93 5.47
CA LEU A 16 -12.31 0.53 5.57
C LEU A 16 -13.64 1.26 5.73
N LYS A 17 -14.75 0.71 5.21
CA LYS A 17 -16.09 1.25 5.48
C LYS A 17 -16.44 1.14 6.95
N VAL A 18 -16.16 0.01 7.58
CA VAL A 18 -16.36 -0.16 9.03
C VAL A 18 -15.55 0.86 9.83
N GLU A 19 -14.31 1.14 9.45
CA GLU A 19 -13.52 2.18 10.13
C GLU A 19 -14.04 3.61 9.88
N ALA A 20 -14.54 3.87 8.67
CA ALA A 20 -15.16 5.15 8.32
C ALA A 20 -16.46 5.41 9.11
N ASP A 21 -17.31 4.39 9.25
CA ASP A 21 -18.56 4.48 10.01
C ASP A 21 -18.30 4.72 11.51
N ASN A 22 -17.22 4.13 12.04
CA ASN A 22 -16.82 4.32 13.43
C ASN A 22 -16.03 5.63 13.67
N LYS A 23 -15.74 6.42 12.62
CA LYS A 23 -14.92 7.64 12.67
C LYS A 23 -13.60 7.47 13.42
N ARG A 24 -12.99 6.28 13.30
CA ARG A 24 -11.74 5.97 14.00
C ARG A 24 -10.54 6.38 13.17
N THR A 25 -9.50 6.79 13.87
CA THR A 25 -8.15 6.85 13.35
C THR A 25 -7.60 5.43 13.25
N PHE A 26 -6.95 5.11 12.14
CA PHE A 26 -6.29 3.83 11.95
C PHE A 26 -4.91 4.03 11.32
N ASP A 27 -4.03 3.05 11.52
CA ASP A 27 -2.71 3.04 10.89
C ASP A 27 -2.80 2.56 9.45
N PHE A 28 -2.69 3.49 8.51
CA PHE A 28 -2.77 3.25 7.08
C PHE A 28 -1.74 2.24 6.59
N LYS A 29 -0.54 2.24 7.18
CA LYS A 29 0.53 1.31 6.80
C LYS A 29 0.10 -0.13 7.08
N THR A 30 -0.40 -0.39 8.28
CA THR A 30 -0.83 -1.72 8.71
C THR A 30 -1.98 -2.25 7.84
N THR A 31 -2.92 -1.39 7.44
CA THR A 31 -4.01 -1.79 6.53
C THR A 31 -3.53 -2.12 5.12
N CYS A 32 -2.60 -1.34 4.56
CA CYS A 32 -2.05 -1.61 3.24
C CYS A 32 -1.17 -2.87 3.23
N ASP A 33 -0.37 -3.09 4.28
CA ASP A 33 0.46 -4.28 4.41
C ASP A 33 -0.39 -5.57 4.46
N ALA A 34 -1.50 -5.56 5.21
CA ALA A 34 -2.45 -6.68 5.26
C ALA A 34 -3.07 -6.96 3.88
N PHE A 35 -3.46 -5.92 3.14
CA PHE A 35 -3.97 -6.08 1.78
C PHE A 35 -2.93 -6.70 0.84
N THR A 36 -1.67 -6.27 0.94
CA THR A 36 -0.56 -6.82 0.16
C THR A 36 -0.32 -8.29 0.46
N MET A 37 -0.28 -8.63 1.74
CA MET A 37 -0.08 -10.00 2.19
C MET A 37 -1.23 -10.92 1.79
N ASP A 38 -2.49 -10.46 1.84
CA ASP A 38 -3.66 -11.20 1.36
C ASP A 38 -3.60 -11.43 -0.15
N CYS A 39 -3.17 -10.42 -0.92
CA CYS A 39 -2.98 -10.54 -2.36
C CYS A 39 -1.89 -11.56 -2.70
N ILE A 40 -0.77 -11.56 -1.99
CA ILE A 40 0.32 -12.54 -2.18
C ILE A 40 -0.13 -13.94 -1.79
N ALA A 41 -0.74 -14.10 -0.61
CA ALA A 41 -1.25 -15.38 -0.12
C ALA A 41 -2.25 -16.01 -1.11
N SER A 42 -3.19 -15.21 -1.60
CA SER A 42 -4.25 -15.68 -2.50
C SER A 42 -3.75 -15.98 -3.92
N THR A 43 -2.88 -15.14 -4.47
CA THR A 43 -2.45 -15.28 -5.86
C THR A 43 -1.25 -16.20 -6.06
N ALA A 44 -0.29 -16.22 -5.13
CA ALA A 44 0.92 -17.03 -5.24
C ALA A 44 0.79 -18.40 -4.58
N PHE A 45 0.05 -18.50 -3.47
CA PHE A 45 -0.04 -19.73 -2.67
C PHE A 45 -1.45 -20.35 -2.68
N GLY A 46 -2.45 -19.67 -3.24
CA GLY A 46 -3.85 -20.15 -3.26
C GLY A 46 -4.53 -20.13 -1.88
N LEU A 47 -3.97 -19.38 -0.93
CA LEU A 47 -4.46 -19.30 0.44
C LEU A 47 -5.35 -18.06 0.62
N THR A 48 -6.53 -18.23 1.19
CA THR A 48 -7.37 -17.11 1.65
C THR A 48 -7.06 -16.84 3.11
N ILE A 49 -6.35 -15.75 3.38
CA ILE A 49 -5.94 -15.32 4.72
C ILE A 49 -6.39 -13.85 4.87
N ASP A 50 -6.73 -13.44 6.10
CA ASP A 50 -6.84 -12.04 6.53
C ASP A 50 -5.62 -11.75 7.41
N SER A 51 -4.62 -11.10 6.83
CA SER A 51 -3.26 -10.99 7.37
C SER A 51 -3.00 -9.71 8.15
N ARG A 52 -4.00 -9.21 8.91
CA ARG A 52 -3.91 -8.07 9.86
C ARG A 52 -2.76 -8.12 10.89
N THR A 53 -1.94 -9.17 10.90
CA THR A 53 -0.71 -9.26 11.68
C THR A 53 0.40 -9.80 10.80
N TRP A 54 1.53 -9.08 10.75
CA TRP A 54 2.91 -9.49 10.38
C TRP A 54 3.60 -8.91 9.11
N TRP A 55 4.79 -8.36 9.40
CA TRP A 55 6.06 -8.19 8.64
C TRP A 55 6.24 -7.16 7.51
N ASN A 56 7.46 -6.58 7.48
CA ASN A 56 7.90 -5.37 6.77
C ASN A 56 9.09 -5.66 5.84
N MET A 57 9.14 -5.11 4.61
CA MET A 57 10.40 -4.81 3.86
C MET A 57 10.19 -3.74 2.75
N VAL A 58 11.29 -3.02 2.39
CA VAL A 58 11.60 -2.27 1.13
C VAL A 58 11.62 -0.71 1.19
N GLY A 59 12.59 -0.10 0.47
CA GLY A 59 13.23 1.22 0.72
C GLY A 59 12.88 2.42 -0.18
N ALA A 60 13.71 3.48 -0.10
CA ALA A 60 13.32 4.90 -0.15
C ALA A 60 13.49 5.67 -1.47
N ALA A 61 12.60 6.65 -1.67
CA ALA A 61 12.83 7.87 -2.46
C ALA A 61 12.37 9.09 -1.63
N SER A 62 13.20 10.13 -1.52
CA SER A 62 13.02 11.25 -0.58
C SER A 62 12.20 12.43 -1.14
N LYS A 63 11.70 12.34 -2.38
CA LYS A 63 10.84 13.35 -3.01
C LYS A 63 9.86 12.68 -3.99
N PHE A 64 8.56 12.92 -3.82
CA PHE A 64 7.52 12.50 -4.75
C PHE A 64 7.32 13.59 -5.81
N SER A 65 7.51 13.25 -7.09
CA SER A 65 7.27 14.15 -8.22
C SER A 65 6.58 13.35 -9.34
N PRO A 66 5.28 13.58 -9.63
CA PRO A 66 4.53 12.82 -10.64
C PRO A 66 5.15 12.93 -12.04
N GLU A 67 5.70 14.10 -12.37
CA GLU A 67 6.30 14.42 -13.67
C GLU A 67 7.49 13.50 -14.03
N ASN A 68 8.18 12.96 -13.03
CA ASN A 68 9.32 12.06 -13.24
C ASN A 68 8.88 10.70 -13.82
N CYS A 69 7.63 10.28 -13.62
CA CYS A 69 7.11 9.00 -14.09
C CYS A 69 6.75 9.01 -15.59
N ASP A 70 6.34 10.16 -16.12
CA ASP A 70 5.79 10.28 -17.49
C ASP A 70 6.81 10.75 -18.53
N SER A 71 7.94 11.30 -18.10
CA SER A 71 8.92 11.92 -18.99
C SER A 71 9.69 10.95 -19.90
N GLY A 72 9.64 9.64 -19.65
CA GLY A 72 10.40 8.63 -20.42
C GLY A 72 11.94 8.78 -20.35
N THR A 73 12.44 9.74 -19.58
CA THR A 73 13.87 10.10 -19.47
C THR A 73 14.60 9.36 -18.36
N LEU A 74 13.89 8.54 -17.58
CA LEU A 74 14.49 7.76 -16.51
C LEU A 74 15.25 6.55 -17.09
N ASP A 75 16.56 6.52 -16.84
CA ASP A 75 17.39 5.36 -17.11
C ASP A 75 16.78 4.12 -16.40
N PRO A 76 16.50 3.01 -17.12
CA PRO A 76 15.86 1.81 -16.56
C PRO A 76 16.62 1.20 -15.37
N MET A 77 17.92 1.45 -15.26
CA MET A 77 18.80 0.98 -14.18
C MET A 77 18.82 1.93 -12.98
N ARG A 78 18.26 3.14 -13.10
CA ARG A 78 18.17 4.12 -12.00
C ARG A 78 17.01 3.84 -11.05
N PHE A 79 16.01 3.10 -11.49
CA PHE A 79 14.83 2.75 -10.69
C PHE A 79 14.56 1.25 -10.73
N MET A 80 15.14 0.53 -9.76
CA MET A 80 15.03 -0.93 -9.64
C MET A 80 14.45 -1.37 -8.27
N PRO A 81 13.26 -0.89 -7.86
CA PRO A 81 12.69 -1.26 -6.56
C PRO A 81 12.40 -2.78 -6.43
N PHE A 82 12.32 -3.48 -7.57
CA PHE A 82 12.09 -4.93 -7.66
C PHE A 82 13.28 -5.67 -8.29
N GLY A 83 14.44 -5.03 -8.39
CA GLY A 83 15.61 -5.53 -9.12
C GLY A 83 15.44 -5.51 -10.65
N ALA A 84 16.53 -5.79 -11.37
CA ALA A 84 16.56 -5.91 -12.83
C ALA A 84 17.32 -7.16 -13.29
N GLY A 85 17.17 -7.51 -14.57
CA GLY A 85 17.80 -8.72 -15.15
C GLY A 85 17.05 -10.03 -14.84
N PRO A 86 17.64 -11.18 -15.18
CA PRO A 86 16.99 -12.50 -15.09
C PRO A 86 16.72 -12.98 -13.65
N ARG A 87 17.27 -12.29 -12.65
CA ARG A 87 17.07 -12.54 -11.22
C ARG A 87 16.21 -11.45 -10.56
N ASN A 88 15.44 -10.69 -11.33
CA ASN A 88 14.51 -9.71 -10.80
C ASN A 88 13.37 -10.37 -10.01
N CYS A 89 12.62 -9.57 -9.25
CA CYS A 89 11.49 -10.06 -8.49
C CYS A 89 10.44 -10.68 -9.41
N VAL A 90 10.18 -11.97 -9.22
CA VAL A 90 9.11 -12.71 -9.92
C VAL A 90 7.73 -12.07 -9.69
N GLY A 91 7.55 -11.40 -8.56
CA GLY A 91 6.30 -10.73 -8.15
C GLY A 91 6.09 -9.33 -8.72
N VAL A 92 6.98 -8.78 -9.56
CA VAL A 92 6.88 -7.38 -10.04
C VAL A 92 5.55 -7.06 -10.74
N ARG A 93 4.99 -8.04 -11.47
CA ARG A 93 3.70 -7.88 -12.16
C ARG A 93 2.54 -7.85 -11.17
N LEU A 94 2.60 -8.66 -10.13
CA LEU A 94 1.60 -8.70 -9.07
C LEU A 94 1.61 -7.39 -8.28
N ALA A 95 2.78 -6.96 -7.78
CA ALA A 95 2.92 -5.74 -7.00
C ALA A 95 2.40 -4.50 -7.74
N LYS A 96 2.68 -4.38 -9.05
CA LYS A 96 2.16 -3.28 -9.87
C LYS A 96 0.63 -3.31 -10.03
N MET A 97 0.03 -4.48 -10.16
CA MET A 97 -1.44 -4.60 -10.23
C MET A 97 -2.07 -4.27 -8.89
N GLU A 98 -1.49 -4.78 -7.82
CA GLU A 98 -1.96 -4.61 -6.45
C GLU A 98 -1.97 -3.13 -6.04
N ILE A 99 -0.85 -2.40 -6.21
CA ILE A 99 -0.76 -0.98 -5.90
C ILE A 99 -1.79 -0.16 -6.70
N LYS A 100 -1.98 -0.49 -7.98
CA LYS A 100 -2.97 0.20 -8.84
C LYS A 100 -4.41 -0.07 -8.36
N MET A 101 -4.73 -1.32 -8.03
CA MET A 101 -6.06 -1.68 -7.55
C MET A 101 -6.34 -1.04 -6.19
N ALA A 102 -5.39 -1.12 -5.25
CA ALA A 102 -5.49 -0.44 -3.96
C ALA A 102 -5.75 1.06 -4.17
N ALA A 103 -4.91 1.75 -4.95
CA ALA A 103 -5.07 3.19 -5.19
C ALA A 103 -6.45 3.54 -5.78
N VAL A 104 -6.91 2.78 -6.79
CA VAL A 104 -8.23 3.01 -7.41
C VAL A 104 -9.36 2.81 -6.40
N HIS A 105 -9.31 1.75 -5.60
CA HIS A 105 -10.35 1.47 -4.61
C HIS A 105 -10.36 2.48 -3.46
N LEU A 106 -9.18 2.89 -2.97
CA LEU A 106 -9.04 3.88 -1.91
C LEU A 106 -9.56 5.26 -2.36
N ILE A 107 -9.12 5.75 -3.52
CA ILE A 107 -9.49 7.09 -4.03
C ILE A 107 -10.97 7.17 -4.42
N ARG A 108 -11.56 6.07 -4.93
CA ARG A 108 -12.97 6.06 -5.36
C ARG A 108 -13.95 6.02 -4.20
N ASN A 109 -13.63 5.29 -3.12
CA ASN A 109 -14.60 5.00 -2.06
C ASN A 109 -14.38 5.85 -0.80
N PHE A 110 -13.20 6.46 -0.63
CA PHE A 110 -12.84 7.09 0.64
C PHE A 110 -12.22 8.47 0.46
N ARG A 111 -12.41 9.31 1.48
CA ARG A 111 -11.67 10.55 1.70
C ARG A 111 -10.85 10.40 2.98
N PHE A 112 -9.55 10.64 2.87
CA PHE A 112 -8.66 10.63 4.03
C PHE A 112 -8.60 12.02 4.65
N VAL A 113 -8.67 12.07 5.98
CA VAL A 113 -8.64 13.32 6.76
C VAL A 113 -7.49 13.29 7.77
N VAL A 114 -6.89 14.46 7.96
CA VAL A 114 -5.85 14.68 8.98
C VAL A 114 -6.55 14.77 10.34
N THR A 115 -6.02 14.05 11.32
CA THR A 115 -6.52 14.09 12.71
C THR A 115 -5.43 14.61 13.64
N GLU A 116 -5.78 14.84 14.91
CA GLU A 116 -4.82 15.28 15.93
C GLU A 116 -3.69 14.26 16.16
N GLU A 117 -3.91 13.00 15.79
CA GLU A 117 -2.91 11.94 15.89
C GLU A 117 -2.04 11.80 14.62
N THR A 118 -2.30 12.58 13.56
CA THR A 118 -1.55 12.53 12.32
C THR A 118 -0.29 13.39 12.40
N ASP A 119 0.89 12.76 12.36
CA ASP A 119 2.18 13.46 12.32
C ASP A 119 2.38 14.16 10.96
N VAL A 120 2.43 15.50 10.95
CA VAL A 120 2.72 16.32 9.76
C VAL A 120 3.84 17.32 10.06
N PRO A 121 5.07 17.14 9.52
CA PRO A 121 5.52 16.07 8.63
C PRO A 121 5.72 14.72 9.36
N PRO A 122 5.62 13.58 8.64
CA PRO A 122 5.83 12.27 9.23
C PRO A 122 7.26 12.09 9.73
N VAL A 123 7.43 11.44 10.88
CA VAL A 123 8.72 11.21 11.52
C VAL A 123 9.20 9.79 11.21
N PHE A 124 10.30 9.66 10.47
CA PHE A 124 10.83 8.36 10.08
C PHE A 124 11.96 7.88 10.99
N GLU A 125 12.03 6.57 11.22
CA GLU A 125 13.19 5.94 11.86
C GLU A 125 14.46 6.10 11.00
N LYS A 126 15.64 6.07 11.62
CA LYS A 126 16.93 6.27 10.91
C LYS A 126 17.33 5.08 10.02
N LEU A 127 16.95 3.87 10.43
CA LEU A 127 17.32 2.62 9.74
C LEU A 127 16.24 2.15 8.77
N THR A 128 14.97 2.51 9.01
CA THR A 128 13.81 2.09 8.21
C THR A 128 12.88 3.27 7.93
N ILE A 129 12.12 3.24 6.84
CA ILE A 129 11.10 4.28 6.53
C ILE A 129 9.80 3.98 7.27
N LYS A 130 9.92 3.41 8.47
CA LYS A 130 8.78 3.28 9.36
C LYS A 130 8.55 4.65 9.97
N ASN A 131 7.31 5.13 9.89
CA ASN A 131 6.92 6.24 10.74
C ASN A 131 6.98 5.72 12.19
N VAL A 132 7.74 6.41 13.04
CA VAL A 132 7.95 6.04 14.45
C VAL A 132 6.61 5.75 15.14
N ASN A 133 5.58 6.53 14.82
CA ASN A 133 4.25 6.43 15.43
C ASN A 133 3.18 5.76 14.53
N GLY A 134 3.59 5.17 13.40
CA GLY A 134 2.66 4.69 12.36
C GLY A 134 2.10 5.84 11.51
N ILE A 135 1.36 5.52 10.44
CA ILE A 135 0.72 6.53 9.59
C ILE A 135 -0.76 6.59 9.97
N LYS A 136 -1.04 7.31 11.06
CA LYS A 136 -2.41 7.47 11.56
C LYS A 136 -3.18 8.49 10.72
N VAL A 137 -4.27 8.06 10.13
CA VAL A 137 -5.18 8.91 9.34
C VAL A 137 -6.62 8.60 9.68
N GLY A 138 -7.49 9.59 9.61
CA GLY A 138 -8.94 9.37 9.61
C GLY A 138 -9.43 9.02 8.22
N VAL A 139 -10.54 8.29 8.14
CA VAL A 139 -11.21 7.99 6.88
C VAL A 139 -12.69 8.33 6.97
N GLU A 140 -13.20 8.90 5.89
CA GLU A 140 -14.61 9.17 5.67
C GLU A 140 -15.05 8.45 4.40
N SER A 141 -16.22 7.80 4.40
CA SER A 141 -16.79 7.26 3.17
C SER A 141 -17.12 8.41 2.23
N ARG A 142 -16.84 8.20 0.95
CA ARG A 142 -17.29 9.08 -0.13
C ARG A 142 -18.69 8.72 -0.60
#